data_AF-A0A7J6JG42-F1
#
_entry.id   AF-A0A7J6JG42-F1
#
_cell.length_a   1.000
_cell.length_b   1.000
_cell.length_c   1.000
_cell.angle_alpha   90.00
_cell.angle_beta   90.00
_cell.angle_gamma   90.00
#
_symmetry.space_group_name_H-M   'P 1'
#
loop_
_entity.id
_entity.type
_entity.pdbx_description
1 polymer ?
#
loop_
_entity_poly.entity_id
_entity_poly.type
_entity_poly.pdbx_seq_one_letter_code
_entity_poly.pdbx_strand_id
1 'polypeptide(L)'
;MTTDTIPITGLDELTAHLDDLVASPATPLQPKILDDIELQLTESNIPPLLPTLLPKLTTILKTTPHDPAPIVSLTIKLLSPVPFTQTLQLADESSLISALRSPAPSANLLALAILEKAAATPSDAAILSLMPKVVLELLRRWLSSPQVEVGEKASRVIGDLLETDCELPPPAALPSLTGTDLVRRRAPGQGRMWRRLFHDREPFGLVLALARGEDPAEDVKLSEHQLSLAQGRILRVLPRLASLNIVEVGTSQFPELTGSNDVGLLQLAALRMVDMEDTLMHLSLIDFFETLVSVMRVAEQSHRTMGILRDLVREASKDDQMLKEALRNLPDRTVPEESEQLRTFIRDIMSARG
;
A
#
# COMPACT_ATOMS: atom_id res chain seq x y z
N MET A 1 29.35 27.52 6.57
CA MET A 1 28.06 28.22 6.71
C MET A 1 27.33 27.55 7.85
N THR A 2 27.20 28.22 8.98
CA THR A 2 26.53 27.72 10.18
C THR A 2 25.03 27.62 9.87
N THR A 3 24.52 26.41 9.77
CA THR A 3 23.07 26.17 9.72
C THR A 3 22.51 26.64 11.06
N ASP A 4 21.76 27.75 11.06
CA ASP A 4 20.95 28.16 12.21
C ASP A 4 19.96 27.04 12.53
N THR A 5 20.36 26.14 13.41
CA THR A 5 19.46 25.15 14.00
C THR A 5 18.52 25.91 14.91
N ILE A 6 17.26 26.04 14.48
CA ILE A 6 16.19 26.62 15.28
C ILE A 6 16.18 25.91 16.64
N PRO A 7 16.32 26.63 17.77
CA PRO A 7 16.38 26.01 19.09
C PRO A 7 15.05 25.32 19.38
N ILE A 8 15.14 24.07 19.85
CA ILE A 8 13.97 23.26 20.24
C ILE A 8 13.78 23.42 21.74
N THR A 9 12.64 24.00 22.12
CA THR A 9 12.29 24.21 23.53
C THR A 9 11.90 22.88 24.16
N GLY A 10 12.52 22.52 25.30
CA GLY A 10 12.23 21.29 26.03
C GLY A 10 13.05 20.06 25.63
N LEU A 11 14.04 20.20 24.73
CA LEU A 11 14.85 19.07 24.26
C LEU A 11 15.64 18.38 25.38
N ASP A 12 16.17 19.16 26.34
CA ASP A 12 16.89 18.62 27.50
C ASP A 12 15.95 17.81 28.41
N GLU A 13 14.73 18.30 28.59
CA GLU A 13 13.68 17.63 29.37
C GLU A 13 13.25 16.32 28.71
N LEU A 14 13.03 16.32 27.39
CA LEU A 14 12.78 15.10 26.62
C LEU A 14 13.94 14.12 26.77
N THR A 15 15.18 14.58 26.61
CA THR A 15 16.36 13.71 26.67
C THR A 15 16.47 13.05 28.04
N ALA A 16 16.28 13.81 29.13
CA ALA A 16 16.25 13.29 30.48
C ALA A 16 15.13 12.27 30.68
N HIS A 17 13.92 12.55 30.17
CA HIS A 17 12.81 11.62 30.24
C HIS A 17 13.07 10.31 29.48
N LEU A 18 13.68 10.38 28.30
CA LEU A 18 14.08 9.19 27.54
C LEU A 18 15.17 8.39 28.27
N ASP A 19 16.10 9.05 28.96
CA ASP A 19 17.11 8.38 29.79
C ASP A 19 16.48 7.63 30.97
N ASP A 20 15.49 8.23 31.64
CA ASP A 20 14.74 7.58 32.71
C ASP A 20 13.96 6.35 32.21
N LEU A 21 13.40 6.41 31.00
CA LEU A 21 12.70 5.28 30.37
C LEU A 21 13.65 4.16 29.95
N VAL A 22 14.86 4.50 29.47
CA VAL A 22 15.90 3.52 29.15
C VAL A 22 16.40 2.83 30.42
N ALA A 23 16.62 3.59 31.51
CA ALA A 23 17.09 3.05 32.78
C ALA A 23 16.00 2.26 33.52
N SER A 24 14.74 2.69 33.42
CA SER A 24 13.58 2.10 34.07
C SER A 24 12.40 2.06 33.11
N PRO A 25 12.21 0.95 32.36
CA PRO A 25 11.12 0.83 31.38
C PRO A 25 9.72 0.99 31.96
N ALA A 26 9.55 0.73 33.27
CA ALA A 26 8.26 0.90 33.95
C ALA A 26 7.89 2.37 34.23
N THR A 27 8.81 3.32 34.03
CA THR A 27 8.54 4.76 34.21
C THR A 27 7.37 5.19 33.31
N PRO A 28 6.33 5.87 33.84
CA PRO A 28 5.21 6.33 33.03
C PRO A 28 5.66 7.28 31.93
N LEU A 29 5.14 7.06 30.73
CA LEU A 29 5.38 7.93 29.58
C LEU A 29 4.72 9.30 29.82
N GLN A 30 5.37 10.37 29.37
CA GLN A 30 4.82 11.74 29.41
C GLN A 30 4.51 12.23 27.98
N PRO A 31 3.29 11.97 27.45
CA PRO A 31 2.94 12.27 26.06
C PRO A 31 3.11 13.73 25.69
N LYS A 32 2.77 14.64 26.61
CA LYS A 32 2.87 16.08 26.37
C LYS A 32 4.29 16.54 25.99
N ILE A 33 5.33 15.99 26.64
CA ILE A 33 6.72 16.33 26.33
C ILE A 33 7.07 15.85 24.90
N LEU A 34 6.58 14.68 24.50
CA LEU A 34 6.80 14.13 23.16
C LEU A 34 6.07 14.97 22.11
N ASP A 35 4.80 15.30 22.35
CA ASP A 35 3.97 16.09 21.45
C ASP A 35 4.53 17.50 21.24
N ASP A 36 4.90 18.19 22.32
CA ASP A 36 5.45 19.55 22.28
C ASP A 36 6.75 19.62 21.46
N ILE A 37 7.59 18.57 21.54
CA ILE A 37 8.81 18.46 20.73
C ILE A 37 8.49 18.08 19.29
N GLU A 38 7.60 17.11 19.06
CA GLU A 38 7.24 16.65 17.73
C GLU A 38 6.72 17.80 16.84
N LEU A 39 5.93 18.73 17.43
CA LEU A 39 5.43 19.93 16.77
C LEU A 39 6.54 20.89 16.30
N GLN A 40 7.70 20.87 16.95
CA GLN A 40 8.85 21.71 16.61
C GLN A 40 9.80 21.04 15.60
N LEU A 41 9.63 19.75 15.28
CA LEU A 41 10.52 19.01 14.39
C LEU A 41 10.28 19.32 12.91
N THR A 42 11.36 19.68 12.23
CA THR A 42 11.44 19.99 10.80
C THR A 42 12.56 19.19 10.15
N GLU A 43 12.52 19.04 8.83
CA GLU A 43 13.56 18.33 8.09
C GLU A 43 14.97 18.92 8.29
N SER A 44 15.06 20.22 8.61
CA SER A 44 16.34 20.90 8.85
C SER A 44 16.90 20.70 10.26
N ASN A 45 16.04 20.53 11.29
CA ASN A 45 16.48 20.39 12.68
C ASN A 45 16.50 18.94 13.18
N ILE A 46 15.93 17.98 12.45
CA ILE A 46 15.97 16.55 12.78
C ILE A 46 17.39 15.96 12.69
N PRO A 47 18.21 16.17 11.62
CA PRO A 47 19.45 15.44 11.44
C PRO A 47 20.45 15.52 12.62
N PRO A 48 20.64 16.68 13.28
CA PRO A 48 21.48 16.77 14.48
C PRO A 48 21.00 15.95 15.68
N LEU A 49 19.70 15.64 15.77
CA LEU A 49 19.10 14.94 16.90
C LEU A 49 19.17 13.42 16.77
N LEU A 50 19.28 12.90 15.55
CA LEU A 50 19.22 11.47 15.25
C LEU A 50 20.23 10.65 16.07
N PRO A 51 21.51 11.03 16.19
CA PRO A 51 22.49 10.22 16.94
C PRO A 51 22.15 10.09 18.43
N THR A 52 21.42 11.06 18.99
CA THR A 52 21.11 11.12 20.43
C THR A 52 19.77 10.47 20.74
N LEU A 53 18.72 10.80 19.98
CA LEU A 53 17.35 10.39 20.29
C LEU A 53 17.04 8.98 19.77
N LEU A 54 17.47 8.65 18.55
CA LEU A 54 17.04 7.43 17.87
C LEU A 54 17.50 6.14 18.56
N PRO A 55 18.73 6.04 19.11
CA PRO A 55 19.13 4.87 19.90
C PRO A 55 18.27 4.69 21.16
N LYS A 56 17.93 5.77 21.87
CA LYS A 56 17.09 5.71 23.08
C LYS A 56 15.69 5.24 22.74
N LEU A 57 15.07 5.83 21.71
CA LEU A 57 13.73 5.45 21.25
C LEU A 57 13.69 3.98 20.80
N THR A 58 14.71 3.52 20.09
CA THR A 58 14.83 2.11 19.67
C THR A 58 14.89 1.16 20.87
N THR A 59 15.65 1.51 21.90
CA THR A 59 15.68 0.73 23.15
C THR A 59 14.32 0.72 23.83
N ILE A 60 13.70 1.89 24.00
CA ILE A 60 12.39 2.02 24.66
C ILE A 60 11.31 1.21 23.94
N LEU A 61 11.25 1.26 22.61
CA LEU A 61 10.30 0.49 21.80
C LEU A 61 10.43 -1.03 22.00
N LYS A 62 11.62 -1.52 22.38
CA LYS A 62 11.87 -2.94 22.64
C LYS A 62 11.58 -3.36 24.09
N THR A 63 11.52 -2.42 25.03
CA THR A 63 11.47 -2.72 26.47
C THR A 63 10.24 -2.17 27.20
N THR A 64 9.53 -1.21 26.62
CA THR A 64 8.42 -0.52 27.30
C THR A 64 7.23 -1.47 27.55
N PRO A 65 6.69 -1.51 28.78
CA PRO A 65 5.43 -2.19 29.08
C PRO A 65 4.21 -1.31 28.78
N HIS A 66 4.41 -0.02 28.49
CA HIS A 66 3.36 0.96 28.23
C HIS A 66 2.93 0.97 26.77
N ASP A 67 1.82 1.65 26.47
CA ASP A 67 1.41 1.90 25.09
C ASP A 67 2.53 2.64 24.32
N PRO A 68 3.10 2.04 23.26
CA PRO A 68 4.21 2.64 22.53
C PRO A 68 3.79 3.78 21.60
N ALA A 69 2.49 4.09 21.45
CA ALA A 69 1.99 5.04 20.46
C ALA A 69 2.70 6.42 20.45
N PRO A 70 2.92 7.10 21.59
CA PRO A 70 3.57 8.42 21.57
C PRO A 70 5.07 8.33 21.20
N ILE A 71 5.76 7.26 21.63
CA ILE A 71 7.15 7.01 21.22
C ILE A 71 7.24 6.70 19.73
N VAL A 72 6.29 5.93 19.20
CA VAL A 72 6.19 5.61 17.79
C VAL A 72 6.00 6.87 16.94
N SER A 73 5.09 7.77 17.32
CA SER A 73 4.82 9.01 16.57
C SER A 73 6.09 9.84 16.38
N LEU A 74 6.79 10.12 17.48
CA LEU A 74 8.07 10.82 17.46
C LEU A 74 9.13 10.06 16.64
N THR A 75 9.18 8.73 16.75
CA THR A 75 10.13 7.91 16.00
C THR A 75 9.88 7.99 14.50
N ILE A 76 8.61 7.93 14.05
CA ILE A 76 8.24 8.10 12.64
C ILE A 76 8.68 9.48 12.15
N LYS A 77 8.43 10.54 12.93
CA LYS A 77 8.82 11.90 12.58
C LYS A 77 10.34 12.04 12.43
N LEU A 78 11.12 11.51 13.38
CA LEU A 78 12.59 11.52 13.35
C LEU A 78 13.14 10.68 12.20
N LEU A 79 12.50 9.56 11.86
CA LEU A 79 12.93 8.74 10.74
C LEU A 79 12.60 9.37 9.39
N SER A 80 11.71 10.36 9.29
CA SER A 80 11.27 10.95 8.02
C SER A 80 12.43 11.28 7.04
N PRO A 81 13.49 12.03 7.43
CA PRO A 81 14.61 12.33 6.53
C PRO A 81 15.63 11.19 6.35
N VAL A 82 15.50 10.07 7.08
CA VAL A 82 16.46 8.97 7.04
C VAL A 82 16.18 8.07 5.82
N PRO A 83 17.18 7.78 4.96
CA PRO A 83 17.03 6.85 3.83
C PRO A 83 16.75 5.42 4.28
N PHE A 84 16.09 4.64 3.43
CA PHE A 84 15.70 3.24 3.72
C PHE A 84 16.86 2.37 4.21
N THR A 85 17.98 2.36 3.49
CA THR A 85 19.16 1.55 3.84
C THR A 85 19.78 1.92 5.18
N GLN A 86 19.73 3.20 5.57
CA GLN A 86 20.19 3.64 6.89
C GLN A 86 19.18 3.25 7.97
N THR A 87 17.88 3.29 7.69
CA THR A 87 16.86 2.81 8.63
C THR A 87 17.00 1.31 8.91
N LEU A 88 17.36 0.50 7.92
CA LEU A 88 17.60 -0.95 8.08
C LEU A 88 18.79 -1.27 9.02
N GLN A 89 19.74 -0.34 9.20
CA GLN A 89 20.82 -0.51 10.19
C GLN A 89 20.30 -0.43 11.64
N LEU A 90 19.12 0.18 11.83
CA LEU A 90 18.49 0.40 13.13
C LEU A 90 17.35 -0.59 13.38
N ALA A 91 16.57 -0.89 12.35
CA ALA A 91 15.48 -1.85 12.36
C ALA A 91 15.80 -2.98 11.38
N ASP A 92 16.40 -4.05 11.91
CA ASP A 92 16.69 -5.25 11.12
C ASP A 92 15.41 -5.97 10.68
N GLU A 93 15.55 -6.96 9.79
CA GLU A 93 14.41 -7.74 9.28
C GLU A 93 13.57 -8.36 10.41
N SER A 94 14.22 -8.83 11.47
CA SER A 94 13.54 -9.44 12.61
C SER A 94 12.65 -8.44 13.35
N SER A 95 13.16 -7.22 13.56
CA SER A 95 12.43 -6.12 14.20
C SER A 95 11.24 -5.68 13.35
N LEU A 96 11.39 -5.61 12.02
CA LEU A 96 10.30 -5.29 11.10
C LEU A 96 9.19 -6.35 11.13
N ILE A 97 9.57 -7.64 11.09
CA ILE A 97 8.63 -8.76 11.21
C ILE A 97 7.87 -8.69 12.54
N SER A 98 8.57 -8.51 13.66
CA SER A 98 7.94 -8.37 14.97
C SER A 98 6.99 -7.18 15.03
N ALA A 99 7.37 -6.03 14.48
CA ALA A 99 6.53 -4.85 14.45
C ALA A 99 5.30 -5.02 13.53
N LEU A 100 5.43 -5.70 12.40
CA LEU A 100 4.30 -6.08 11.53
C LEU A 100 3.37 -7.12 12.17
N ARG A 101 3.87 -7.99 13.05
CA ARG A 101 3.06 -8.99 13.77
C ARG A 101 2.41 -8.45 15.03
N SER A 102 2.92 -7.35 15.56
CA SER A 102 2.43 -6.75 16.80
C SER A 102 0.92 -6.49 16.73
N PRO A 103 0.16 -6.74 17.82
CA PRO A 103 -1.24 -6.34 17.92
C PRO A 103 -1.41 -4.83 18.09
N ALA A 104 -0.33 -4.10 18.41
CA ALA A 104 -0.36 -2.65 18.57
C ALA A 104 -0.36 -1.96 17.19
N PRO A 105 -1.39 -1.18 16.84
CA PRO A 105 -1.48 -0.51 15.55
C PRO A 105 -0.32 0.45 15.30
N SER A 106 0.14 1.14 16.33
CA SER A 106 1.30 2.03 16.29
C SER A 106 2.58 1.30 15.84
N ALA A 107 2.83 0.10 16.37
CA ALA A 107 3.98 -0.71 15.93
C ALA A 107 3.88 -1.11 14.45
N ASN A 108 2.68 -1.48 13.98
CA ASN A 108 2.47 -1.75 12.55
C ASN A 108 2.73 -0.49 11.71
N LEU A 109 2.20 0.67 12.12
CA LEU A 109 2.40 1.94 11.42
C LEU A 109 3.88 2.34 11.36
N LEU A 110 4.66 2.10 12.42
CA LEU A 110 6.11 2.31 12.39
C LEU A 110 6.78 1.42 11.34
N ALA A 111 6.48 0.12 11.32
CA ALA A 111 7.03 -0.79 10.33
C ALA A 111 6.66 -0.35 8.91
N LEU A 112 5.40 0.01 8.68
CA LEU A 112 4.93 0.50 7.38
C LEU A 112 5.58 1.83 6.98
N ALA A 113 5.83 2.75 7.91
CA ALA A 113 6.55 3.99 7.64
C ALA A 113 8.02 3.74 7.25
N ILE A 114 8.65 2.70 7.81
CA ILE A 114 10.00 2.28 7.41
C ILE A 114 9.97 1.65 6.01
N LEU A 115 9.01 0.76 5.75
CA LEU A 115 8.88 0.06 4.46
C LEU A 115 8.49 1.00 3.31
N GLU A 116 7.70 2.05 3.58
CA GLU A 116 7.37 3.09 2.61
C GLU A 116 8.62 3.76 2.04
N LYS A 117 9.69 3.88 2.83
CA LYS A 117 10.96 4.46 2.36
C LYS A 117 11.59 3.66 1.23
N ALA A 118 11.31 2.37 1.15
CA ALA A 118 11.80 1.55 0.04
C ALA A 118 11.14 1.92 -1.30
N ALA A 119 10.00 2.61 -1.30
CA ALA A 119 9.39 3.16 -2.50
C ALA A 119 10.04 4.48 -2.97
N ALA A 120 11.07 5.00 -2.28
CA ALA A 120 11.74 6.23 -2.70
C ALA A 120 12.55 6.05 -4.00
N THR A 121 13.15 4.88 -4.20
CA THR A 121 13.93 4.57 -5.41
C THR A 121 13.74 3.12 -5.86
N PRO A 122 13.88 2.82 -7.17
CA PRO A 122 13.85 1.42 -7.63
C PRO A 122 14.92 0.53 -7.01
N SER A 123 16.06 1.10 -6.61
CA SER A 123 17.12 0.35 -5.94
C SER A 123 16.73 -0.06 -4.52
N ASP A 124 16.05 0.81 -3.78
CA ASP A 124 15.57 0.50 -2.43
C ASP A 124 14.44 -0.53 -2.46
N ALA A 125 13.50 -0.42 -3.42
CA ALA A 125 12.46 -1.42 -3.64
C ALA A 125 13.07 -2.78 -4.00
N ALA A 126 14.12 -2.80 -4.82
CA ALA A 126 14.89 -4.00 -5.12
C ALA A 126 15.58 -4.60 -3.89
N ILE A 127 16.08 -3.78 -2.95
CA ILE A 127 16.63 -4.26 -1.67
C ILE A 127 15.53 -4.94 -0.84
N LEU A 128 14.37 -4.31 -0.69
CA LEU A 128 13.24 -4.90 0.04
C LEU A 128 12.77 -6.23 -0.58
N SER A 129 12.83 -6.36 -1.91
CA SER A 129 12.47 -7.61 -2.61
C SER A 129 13.35 -8.81 -2.23
N LEU A 130 14.53 -8.56 -1.66
CA LEU A 130 15.46 -9.58 -1.17
C LEU A 130 15.13 -10.05 0.26
N MET A 131 14.12 -9.46 0.90
CA MET A 131 13.66 -9.77 2.26
C MET A 131 12.29 -10.49 2.22
N PRO A 132 12.20 -11.74 1.71
CA PRO A 132 10.93 -12.38 1.39
C PRO A 132 10.00 -12.51 2.60
N LYS A 133 10.54 -12.74 3.80
CA LYS A 133 9.74 -12.84 5.03
C LYS A 133 9.11 -11.50 5.42
N VAL A 134 9.82 -10.39 5.24
CA VAL A 134 9.28 -9.04 5.49
C VAL A 134 8.15 -8.75 4.49
N VAL A 135 8.32 -9.11 3.21
CA VAL A 135 7.27 -8.94 2.19
C VAL A 135 6.03 -9.78 2.52
N LEU A 136 6.19 -11.03 2.96
CA LEU A 136 5.08 -11.88 3.37
C LEU A 136 4.30 -11.28 4.55
N GLU A 137 5.01 -10.77 5.57
CA GLU A 137 4.36 -10.13 6.71
C GLU A 137 3.69 -8.80 6.35
N LEU A 138 4.24 -8.06 5.37
CA LEU A 138 3.61 -6.87 4.82
C LEU A 138 2.27 -7.22 4.15
N LEU A 139 2.25 -8.24 3.29
CA LEU A 139 1.03 -8.70 2.60
C LEU A 139 -0.01 -9.24 3.58
N ARG A 140 0.43 -10.01 4.56
CA ARG A 140 -0.40 -10.51 5.65
C ARG A 140 -1.03 -9.36 6.41
N ARG A 141 -0.22 -8.43 6.95
CA ARG A 141 -0.72 -7.28 7.70
C ARG A 141 -1.64 -6.41 6.87
N TRP A 142 -1.34 -6.24 5.58
CA TRP A 142 -2.20 -5.50 4.66
C TRP A 142 -3.63 -6.05 4.62
N LEU A 143 -3.80 -7.36 4.50
CA LEU A 143 -5.12 -7.96 4.29
C LEU A 143 -5.79 -8.41 5.59
N SER A 144 -5.04 -8.80 6.63
CA SER A 144 -5.60 -9.30 7.89
C SER A 144 -5.84 -8.23 8.97
N SER A 145 -5.26 -7.02 8.83
CA SER A 145 -5.38 -5.97 9.85
C SER A 145 -6.85 -5.57 10.08
N PRO A 146 -7.36 -5.63 11.32
CA PRO A 146 -8.68 -5.12 11.65
C PRO A 146 -8.71 -3.58 11.70
N GLN A 147 -7.57 -2.93 11.93
CA GLN A 147 -7.47 -1.47 11.93
C GLN A 147 -7.42 -0.93 10.50
N VAL A 148 -8.29 0.04 10.21
CA VAL A 148 -8.45 0.64 8.89
C VAL A 148 -7.19 1.41 8.51
N GLU A 149 -6.65 2.23 9.41
CA GLU A 149 -5.47 3.06 9.17
C GLU A 149 -4.21 2.25 8.84
N VAL A 150 -4.03 1.10 9.47
CA VAL A 150 -2.92 0.18 9.19
C VAL A 150 -3.10 -0.45 7.81
N GLY A 151 -4.31 -0.93 7.50
CA GLY A 151 -4.62 -1.51 6.19
C GLY A 151 -4.46 -0.52 5.04
N GLU A 152 -4.96 0.71 5.20
CA GLU A 152 -4.83 1.78 4.21
C GLU A 152 -3.38 2.23 4.01
N LYS A 153 -2.60 2.33 5.10
CA LYS A 153 -1.16 2.60 4.99
C LYS A 153 -0.45 1.47 4.24
N ALA A 154 -0.77 0.21 4.53
CA ALA A 154 -0.17 -0.93 3.85
C ALA A 154 -0.56 -0.99 2.35
N SER A 155 -1.83 -0.70 2.00
CA SER A 155 -2.29 -0.54 0.61
C SER A 155 -1.44 0.47 -0.15
N ARG A 156 -1.18 1.64 0.47
CA ARG A 156 -0.34 2.68 -0.13
C ARG A 156 1.10 2.22 -0.31
N VAL A 157 1.71 1.65 0.74
CA VAL A 157 3.09 1.12 0.68
C VAL A 157 3.25 0.10 -0.44
N ILE A 158 2.34 -0.87 -0.56
CA ILE A 158 2.40 -1.88 -1.61
C ILE A 158 2.22 -1.26 -2.99
N GLY A 159 1.26 -0.35 -3.15
CA GLY A 159 1.05 0.38 -4.40
C GLY A 159 2.28 1.20 -4.81
N ASP A 160 2.91 1.92 -3.87
CA ASP A 160 4.08 2.77 -4.11
C ASP A 160 5.32 1.94 -4.44
N LEU A 161 5.52 0.80 -3.76
CA LEU A 161 6.59 -0.14 -4.05
C LEU A 161 6.47 -0.73 -5.46
N LEU A 162 5.27 -1.21 -5.82
CA LEU A 162 5.01 -1.79 -7.13
C LEU A 162 5.06 -0.72 -8.22
N GLU A 163 4.56 0.49 -7.97
CA GLU A 163 4.72 1.58 -8.91
C GLU A 163 6.20 1.85 -9.17
N THR A 164 6.97 2.16 -8.11
CA THR A 164 8.39 2.51 -8.18
C THR A 164 9.23 1.44 -8.88
N ASP A 165 8.94 0.17 -8.61
CA ASP A 165 9.70 -0.95 -9.17
C ASP A 165 9.14 -1.50 -10.49
N CYS A 166 8.08 -0.92 -11.05
CA CYS A 166 7.53 -1.37 -12.33
C CYS A 166 8.57 -1.27 -13.46
N GLU A 167 8.83 -2.37 -14.15
CA GLU A 167 9.84 -2.46 -15.23
C GLU A 167 9.39 -1.85 -16.57
N LEU A 168 8.08 -1.59 -16.72
CA LEU A 168 7.57 -0.95 -17.91
C LEU A 168 7.93 0.54 -17.94
N PRO A 169 8.13 1.13 -19.14
CA PRO A 169 8.37 2.56 -19.29
C PRO A 169 7.35 3.40 -18.53
N PRO A 170 7.78 4.51 -17.90
CA PRO A 170 6.82 5.44 -17.33
C PRO A 170 5.94 5.99 -18.45
N PRO A 171 4.63 6.19 -18.21
CA PRO A 171 3.73 6.68 -19.24
C PRO A 171 4.19 8.04 -19.77
N ALA A 172 4.10 8.24 -21.08
CA ALA A 172 4.41 9.51 -21.71
C ALA A 172 3.49 10.62 -21.17
N ALA A 173 4.00 11.44 -20.24
CA ALA A 173 3.41 12.66 -19.69
C ALA A 173 1.86 12.68 -19.62
N LEU A 174 1.29 12.05 -18.58
CA LEU A 174 -0.12 12.27 -18.26
C LEU A 174 -0.35 13.70 -17.72
N PRO A 175 -1.42 14.40 -18.15
CA PRO A 175 -1.96 15.53 -17.41
C PRO A 175 -2.25 15.10 -15.97
N SER A 176 -2.06 15.99 -14.99
CA SER A 176 -2.35 15.69 -13.58
C SER A 176 -3.86 15.55 -13.39
N LEU A 177 -4.37 14.31 -13.42
CA LEU A 177 -5.83 14.05 -13.42
C LEU A 177 -6.45 13.89 -12.03
N THR A 178 -5.63 13.73 -11.00
CA THR A 178 -6.10 13.65 -9.62
C THR A 178 -5.09 14.38 -8.75
N GLY A 179 -5.55 15.25 -7.85
CA GLY A 179 -4.72 15.99 -6.88
C GLY A 179 -3.98 15.11 -5.85
N THR A 180 -3.76 13.84 -6.17
CA THR A 180 -2.79 12.96 -5.52
C THR A 180 -1.48 13.16 -6.27
N ASP A 181 -0.47 13.76 -5.61
CA ASP A 181 0.90 13.83 -6.11
C ASP A 181 1.42 12.39 -6.35
N LEU A 182 1.11 11.83 -7.52
CA LEU A 182 1.72 10.60 -8.00
C LEU A 182 3.18 10.94 -8.21
N VAL A 183 4.07 10.35 -7.41
CA VAL A 183 5.51 10.41 -7.62
C VAL A 183 5.79 9.83 -9.00
N ARG A 184 5.84 10.70 -10.01
CA ARG A 184 6.01 10.28 -11.40
C ARG A 184 7.36 9.61 -11.54
N ARG A 185 7.35 8.30 -11.82
CA ARG A 185 8.56 7.58 -12.22
C ARG A 185 9.21 8.28 -13.41
N ARG A 186 10.49 8.62 -13.25
CA ARG A 186 11.30 9.21 -14.34
C ARG A 186 12.01 8.15 -15.18
N ALA A 187 12.09 6.92 -14.68
CA ALA A 187 12.74 5.78 -15.32
C ALA A 187 12.03 4.48 -14.93
N PRO A 188 12.17 3.40 -15.73
CA PRO A 188 11.73 2.07 -15.34
C PRO A 188 12.42 1.56 -14.07
N GLY A 189 11.71 0.74 -13.30
CA GLY A 189 12.23 0.00 -12.16
C GLY A 189 12.83 -1.36 -12.54
N GLN A 190 13.09 -2.23 -11.55
CA GLN A 190 13.76 -3.52 -11.76
C GLN A 190 12.78 -4.72 -11.85
N GLY A 191 11.49 -4.50 -11.60
CA GLY A 191 10.44 -5.53 -11.64
C GLY A 191 10.60 -6.65 -10.62
N ARG A 192 11.45 -6.49 -9.60
CA ARG A 192 11.72 -7.52 -8.59
C ARG A 192 10.58 -7.69 -7.60
N MET A 193 9.96 -6.59 -7.15
CA MET A 193 8.78 -6.60 -6.29
C MET A 193 7.56 -7.17 -7.02
N TRP A 194 7.40 -6.86 -8.31
CA TRP A 194 6.37 -7.48 -9.15
C TRP A 194 6.54 -8.98 -9.22
N ARG A 195 7.73 -9.46 -9.56
CA ARG A 195 8.05 -10.90 -9.57
C ARG A 195 7.86 -11.54 -8.19
N ARG A 196 8.30 -10.87 -7.12
CA ARG A 196 8.08 -11.36 -5.74
C ARG A 196 6.60 -11.54 -5.43
N LEU A 197 5.71 -10.66 -5.91
CA LEU A 197 4.28 -10.75 -5.63
C LEU A 197 3.53 -11.72 -6.56
N PHE A 198 3.81 -11.69 -7.86
CA PHE A 198 3.01 -12.39 -8.87
C PHE A 198 3.67 -13.67 -9.41
N HIS A 199 4.99 -13.82 -9.27
CA HIS A 199 5.74 -14.97 -9.80
C HIS A 199 6.27 -15.91 -8.70
N ASP A 200 6.18 -15.52 -7.43
CA ASP A 200 6.46 -16.42 -6.31
C ASP A 200 5.16 -16.96 -5.73
N ARG A 201 5.11 -18.29 -5.57
CA ARG A 201 3.90 -19.01 -5.17
C ARG A 201 3.39 -18.57 -3.80
N GLU A 202 4.31 -18.36 -2.86
CA GLU A 202 3.98 -18.12 -1.46
C GLU A 202 3.32 -16.74 -1.25
N PRO A 203 3.89 -15.61 -1.71
CA PRO A 203 3.22 -14.30 -1.66
C PRO A 203 1.88 -14.27 -2.42
N PHE A 204 1.83 -14.80 -3.64
CA PHE A 204 0.61 -14.81 -4.43
C PHE A 204 -0.49 -15.66 -3.79
N GLY A 205 -0.12 -16.87 -3.33
CA GLY A 205 -1.02 -17.77 -2.62
C GLY A 205 -1.55 -17.19 -1.32
N LEU A 206 -0.73 -16.45 -0.57
CA LEU A 206 -1.14 -15.76 0.65
C LEU A 206 -2.21 -14.70 0.37
N VAL A 207 -2.04 -13.88 -0.68
CA VAL A 207 -3.05 -12.89 -1.09
C VAL A 207 -4.38 -13.57 -1.43
N LEU A 208 -4.33 -14.66 -2.20
CA LEU A 208 -5.53 -15.41 -2.57
C LEU A 208 -6.21 -16.09 -1.37
N ALA A 209 -5.45 -16.62 -0.42
CA ALA A 209 -5.98 -17.24 0.79
C ALA A 209 -6.69 -16.19 1.66
N LEU A 210 -6.03 -15.05 1.92
CA LEU A 210 -6.60 -13.97 2.75
C LEU A 210 -7.84 -13.35 2.10
N ALA A 211 -7.87 -13.25 0.76
CA ALA A 211 -9.05 -12.82 0.00
C ALA A 211 -10.25 -13.79 0.09
N ARG A 212 -10.02 -15.02 0.57
CA ARG A 212 -11.04 -16.05 0.87
C ARG A 212 -11.33 -16.17 2.37
N GLY A 213 -10.71 -15.33 3.20
CA GLY A 213 -10.87 -15.35 4.65
C GLY A 213 -10.01 -16.41 5.34
N GLU A 214 -9.02 -16.96 4.63
CA GLU A 214 -8.14 -18.02 5.12
C GLU A 214 -6.75 -17.46 5.36
N ASP A 215 -6.28 -17.54 6.59
CA ASP A 215 -4.89 -17.24 6.91
C ASP A 215 -4.10 -18.55 7.09
N PRO A 216 -3.16 -18.90 6.20
CA PRO A 216 -2.42 -20.16 6.31
C PRO A 216 -1.55 -20.32 7.57
N ALA A 217 -1.24 -19.24 8.29
CA ALA A 217 -0.44 -19.33 9.51
C ALA A 217 -1.25 -19.14 10.80
N GLU A 218 -2.55 -18.87 10.69
CA GLU A 218 -3.46 -18.83 11.83
C GLU A 218 -4.53 -19.91 11.66
N ASP A 219 -4.80 -20.69 12.71
CA ASP A 219 -5.85 -21.71 12.66
C ASP A 219 -7.29 -21.11 12.67
N VAL A 220 -7.40 -19.79 12.62
CA VAL A 220 -8.66 -19.03 12.74
C VAL A 220 -8.95 -18.31 11.42
N LYS A 221 -10.17 -18.48 10.91
CA LYS A 221 -10.64 -17.75 9.73
C LYS A 221 -10.90 -16.29 10.06
N LEU A 222 -10.69 -15.41 9.08
CA LEU A 222 -11.09 -14.01 9.18
C LEU A 222 -12.60 -13.91 9.43
N SER A 223 -13.01 -12.96 10.27
CA SER A 223 -14.43 -12.60 10.37
C SER A 223 -14.97 -12.09 9.03
N GLU A 224 -16.28 -12.17 8.81
CA GLU A 224 -16.93 -11.62 7.60
C GLU A 224 -16.55 -10.15 7.37
N HIS A 225 -16.53 -9.35 8.43
CA HIS A 225 -16.10 -7.96 8.34
C HIS A 225 -14.64 -7.81 7.88
N GLN A 226 -13.71 -8.61 8.42
CA GLN A 226 -12.31 -8.59 8.00
C GLN A 226 -12.14 -9.09 6.56
N LEU A 227 -12.94 -10.07 6.14
CA LEU A 227 -12.96 -10.54 4.77
C LEU A 227 -13.38 -9.41 3.81
N SER A 228 -14.48 -8.72 4.09
CA SER A 228 -14.93 -7.56 3.30
C SER A 228 -13.87 -6.45 3.25
N LEU A 229 -13.18 -6.18 4.38
CA LEU A 229 -12.06 -5.24 4.40
C LEU A 229 -10.88 -5.70 3.52
N ALA A 230 -10.48 -6.96 3.60
CA ALA A 230 -9.40 -7.52 2.80
C ALA A 230 -9.72 -7.42 1.30
N GLN A 231 -10.93 -7.83 0.91
CA GLN A 231 -11.42 -7.78 -0.47
C GLN A 231 -11.50 -6.33 -0.98
N GLY A 232 -12.03 -5.41 -0.18
CA GLY A 232 -12.08 -3.98 -0.50
C GLY A 232 -10.69 -3.38 -0.71
N ARG A 233 -9.70 -3.76 0.10
CA ARG A 233 -8.30 -3.30 -0.06
C ARG A 233 -7.68 -3.78 -1.37
N ILE A 234 -7.94 -5.03 -1.76
CA ILE A 234 -7.50 -5.59 -3.04
C ILE A 234 -8.13 -4.81 -4.20
N LEU A 235 -9.45 -4.59 -4.16
CA LEU A 235 -10.17 -3.80 -5.16
C LEU A 235 -9.62 -2.37 -5.28
N ARG A 236 -9.24 -1.71 -4.19
CA ARG A 236 -8.68 -0.34 -4.23
C ARG A 236 -7.30 -0.25 -4.87
N VAL A 237 -6.46 -1.27 -4.73
CA VAL A 237 -5.09 -1.26 -5.27
C VAL A 237 -5.04 -1.68 -6.74
N LEU A 238 -5.93 -2.59 -7.16
CA LEU A 238 -5.87 -3.18 -8.51
C LEU A 238 -5.98 -2.18 -9.68
N PRO A 239 -6.83 -1.14 -9.67
CA PRO A 239 -6.87 -0.16 -10.75
C PRO A 239 -5.52 0.50 -11.01
N ARG A 240 -4.82 0.89 -9.94
CA ARG A 240 -3.47 1.47 -10.01
C ARG A 240 -2.47 0.45 -10.57
N LEU A 241 -2.53 -0.80 -10.15
CA LEU A 241 -1.62 -1.82 -10.66
C LEU A 241 -1.91 -2.19 -12.12
N ALA A 242 -3.19 -2.21 -12.52
CA ALA A 242 -3.59 -2.48 -13.89
C ALA A 242 -3.12 -1.37 -14.85
N SER A 243 -3.18 -0.11 -14.44
CA SER A 243 -2.67 1.00 -15.27
C SER A 243 -1.15 0.96 -15.45
N LEU A 244 -0.43 0.33 -14.50
CA LEU A 244 1.00 0.08 -14.60
C LEU A 244 1.31 -1.12 -15.48
N ASN A 245 0.67 -2.27 -15.21
CA ASN A 245 0.89 -3.51 -15.95
C ASN A 245 -0.32 -4.46 -15.83
N ILE A 246 -1.37 -4.21 -16.63
CA ILE A 246 -2.58 -5.06 -16.63
C ILE A 246 -2.31 -6.52 -16.98
N VAL A 247 -1.25 -6.79 -17.75
CA VAL A 247 -0.90 -8.16 -18.14
C VAL A 247 -0.47 -8.95 -16.92
N GLU A 248 0.37 -8.36 -16.07
CA GLU A 248 0.91 -9.01 -14.88
C GLU A 248 -0.19 -9.30 -13.85
N VAL A 249 -1.10 -8.34 -13.59
CA VAL A 249 -2.22 -8.56 -12.67
C VAL A 249 -3.35 -9.38 -13.30
N GLY A 250 -3.43 -9.40 -14.63
CA GLY A 250 -4.50 -10.02 -15.41
C GLY A 250 -4.20 -11.44 -15.88
N THR A 251 -3.02 -11.97 -15.59
CA THR A 251 -2.62 -13.36 -15.89
C THR A 251 -1.99 -14.00 -14.67
N SER A 252 -1.75 -15.31 -14.72
CA SER A 252 -1.19 -16.05 -13.59
C SER A 252 -0.12 -17.03 -14.05
N GLN A 253 0.96 -17.13 -13.26
CA GLN A 253 1.97 -18.19 -13.37
C GLN A 253 1.54 -19.46 -12.60
N PHE A 254 0.41 -19.40 -11.90
CA PHE A 254 -0.09 -20.43 -10.98
C PHE A 254 -1.52 -20.84 -11.35
N PRO A 255 -1.74 -21.51 -12.50
CA PRO A 255 -3.06 -21.93 -12.95
C PRO A 255 -3.76 -22.86 -11.95
N GLU A 256 -3.03 -23.61 -11.15
CA GLU A 256 -3.58 -24.43 -10.06
C GLU A 256 -4.21 -23.61 -8.92
N LEU A 257 -3.85 -22.33 -8.78
CA LEU A 257 -4.45 -21.42 -7.80
C LEU A 257 -5.61 -20.59 -8.40
N THR A 258 -5.52 -20.25 -9.70
CA THR A 258 -6.46 -19.34 -10.37
C THR A 258 -7.46 -20.03 -11.30
N GLY A 259 -7.20 -21.29 -11.65
CA GLY A 259 -7.94 -22.13 -12.59
C GLY A 259 -7.44 -22.06 -14.04
N SER A 260 -6.69 -21.02 -14.43
CA SER A 260 -6.13 -20.85 -15.78
C SER A 260 -5.02 -19.80 -15.78
N ASN A 261 -4.12 -19.86 -16.77
CA ASN A 261 -3.06 -18.86 -16.98
C ASN A 261 -3.64 -17.49 -17.38
N ASP A 262 -4.82 -17.47 -18.01
CA ASP A 262 -5.50 -16.24 -18.45
C ASP A 262 -6.34 -15.58 -17.33
N VAL A 263 -6.27 -16.11 -16.11
CA VAL A 263 -6.98 -15.61 -14.93
C VAL A 263 -5.96 -15.21 -13.89
N GLY A 264 -5.72 -13.91 -13.74
CA GLY A 264 -4.89 -13.33 -12.69
C GLY A 264 -5.69 -12.83 -11.49
N LEU A 265 -5.01 -12.11 -10.61
CA LEU A 265 -5.65 -11.49 -9.43
C LEU A 265 -6.76 -10.50 -9.85
N LEU A 266 -6.57 -9.78 -10.96
CA LEU A 266 -7.55 -8.83 -11.47
C LEU A 266 -8.90 -9.50 -11.79
N GLN A 267 -8.88 -10.61 -12.55
CA GLN A 267 -10.09 -11.36 -12.89
C GLN A 267 -10.71 -12.02 -11.66
N LEU A 268 -9.90 -12.60 -10.78
CA LEU A 268 -10.42 -13.21 -9.55
C LEU A 268 -11.12 -12.18 -8.67
N ALA A 269 -10.48 -11.03 -8.43
CA ALA A 269 -11.06 -9.97 -7.60
C ALA A 269 -12.35 -9.42 -8.19
N ALA A 270 -12.36 -9.16 -9.49
CA ALA A 270 -13.47 -8.50 -10.16
C ALA A 270 -14.66 -9.42 -10.47
N LEU A 271 -14.44 -10.73 -10.62
CA LEU A 271 -15.46 -11.67 -11.10
C LEU A 271 -15.85 -12.76 -10.09
N ARG A 272 -15.01 -13.03 -9.08
CA ARG A 272 -15.17 -14.22 -8.22
C ARG A 272 -14.98 -13.98 -6.73
N MET A 273 -14.39 -12.85 -6.34
CA MET A 273 -14.05 -12.57 -4.94
C MET A 273 -15.20 -11.92 -4.18
N VAL A 274 -15.95 -11.03 -4.85
CA VAL A 274 -17.01 -10.24 -4.22
C VAL A 274 -18.30 -11.03 -4.17
N ASP A 275 -18.90 -11.10 -2.98
CA ASP A 275 -20.30 -11.48 -2.84
C ASP A 275 -21.19 -10.31 -3.28
N MET A 276 -21.95 -10.50 -4.36
CA MET A 276 -22.85 -9.48 -4.89
C MET A 276 -24.17 -9.37 -4.10
N GLU A 277 -24.45 -10.31 -3.19
CA GLU A 277 -25.60 -10.20 -2.27
C GLU A 277 -25.34 -9.21 -1.14
N ASP A 278 -24.07 -8.98 -0.78
CA ASP A 278 -23.67 -7.87 0.09
C ASP A 278 -23.64 -6.57 -0.69
N THR A 279 -24.68 -5.74 -0.50
CA THR A 279 -24.83 -4.43 -1.16
C THR A 279 -23.61 -3.52 -1.03
N LEU A 280 -22.93 -3.50 0.13
CA LEU A 280 -21.76 -2.64 0.32
C LEU A 280 -20.56 -3.13 -0.47
N MET A 281 -20.39 -4.45 -0.56
CA MET A 281 -19.35 -5.06 -1.38
C MET A 281 -19.65 -4.93 -2.87
N HIS A 282 -20.91 -5.05 -3.28
CA HIS A 282 -21.33 -4.79 -4.66
C HIS A 282 -21.06 -3.34 -5.08
N LEU A 283 -21.40 -2.37 -4.22
CA LEU A 283 -21.04 -0.96 -4.45
C LEU A 283 -19.53 -0.74 -4.55
N SER A 284 -18.74 -1.45 -3.73
CA SER A 284 -17.28 -1.40 -3.80
C SER A 284 -16.74 -1.98 -5.11
N LEU A 285 -17.38 -3.01 -5.67
CA LEU A 285 -17.06 -3.57 -6.98
C LEU A 285 -17.37 -2.58 -8.11
N ILE A 286 -18.48 -1.85 -8.02
CA ILE A 286 -18.85 -0.81 -8.98
C ILE A 286 -17.83 0.33 -8.96
N ASP A 287 -17.47 0.83 -7.77
CA ASP A 287 -16.43 1.86 -7.59
C ASP A 287 -15.08 1.40 -8.16
N PHE A 288 -14.72 0.13 -7.96
CA PHE A 288 -13.55 -0.48 -8.59
C PHE A 288 -13.59 -0.39 -10.12
N PHE A 289 -14.71 -0.75 -10.76
CA PHE A 289 -14.82 -0.69 -12.22
C PHE A 289 -14.82 0.74 -12.76
N GLU A 290 -15.48 1.67 -12.09
CA GLU A 290 -15.44 3.10 -12.44
C GLU A 290 -14.01 3.64 -12.40
N THR A 291 -13.29 3.31 -11.32
CA THR A 291 -11.88 3.68 -11.15
C THR A 291 -11.01 3.02 -12.21
N LEU A 292 -11.13 1.70 -12.42
CA LEU A 292 -10.37 0.94 -13.40
C LEU A 292 -10.54 1.51 -14.81
N VAL A 293 -11.78 1.76 -15.24
CA VAL A 293 -12.05 2.32 -16.57
C VAL A 293 -11.45 3.71 -16.72
N SER A 294 -11.57 4.55 -15.69
CA SER A 294 -11.04 5.92 -15.68
C SER A 294 -9.52 5.95 -15.82
N VAL A 295 -8.80 5.12 -15.05
CA VAL A 295 -7.33 5.06 -15.11
C VAL A 295 -6.84 4.35 -16.36
N MET A 296 -7.53 3.29 -16.82
CA MET A 296 -7.13 2.56 -18.01
C MET A 296 -7.33 3.40 -19.28
N ARG A 297 -8.34 4.27 -19.35
CA ARG A 297 -8.51 5.18 -20.49
C ARG A 297 -7.24 5.95 -20.84
N VAL A 298 -6.48 6.35 -19.82
CA VAL A 298 -5.28 7.18 -19.98
C VAL A 298 -3.98 6.38 -19.97
N ALA A 299 -4.01 5.13 -19.52
CA ALA A 299 -2.84 4.24 -19.55
C ALA A 299 -2.43 3.91 -20.99
N GLU A 300 -1.18 3.51 -21.20
CA GLU A 300 -0.70 3.07 -22.51
C GLU A 300 -1.45 1.82 -22.98
N GLN A 301 -2.12 1.93 -24.13
CA GLN A 301 -2.96 0.86 -24.67
C GLN A 301 -2.24 0.06 -25.75
N SER A 302 -1.98 -1.21 -25.45
CA SER A 302 -1.70 -2.21 -26.47
C SER A 302 -2.96 -2.98 -26.84
N HIS A 303 -2.97 -3.68 -27.99
CA HIS A 303 -4.07 -4.58 -28.35
C HIS A 303 -4.33 -5.63 -27.26
N ARG A 304 -3.26 -6.13 -26.61
CA ARG A 304 -3.37 -7.10 -25.52
C ARG A 304 -4.00 -6.49 -24.27
N THR A 305 -3.54 -5.29 -23.88
CA THR A 305 -4.08 -4.51 -22.74
C THR A 305 -5.60 -4.29 -22.91
N MET A 306 -6.01 -3.82 -24.09
CA MET A 306 -7.42 -3.59 -24.42
C MET A 306 -8.23 -4.87 -24.48
N GLY A 307 -7.63 -5.98 -24.94
CA GLY A 307 -8.27 -7.30 -24.92
C GLY A 307 -8.63 -7.74 -23.51
N ILE A 308 -7.67 -7.68 -22.58
CA ILE A 308 -7.89 -8.04 -21.17
C ILE A 308 -8.98 -7.17 -20.54
N LEU A 309 -8.91 -5.85 -20.73
CA LEU A 309 -9.90 -4.91 -20.18
C LEU A 309 -11.31 -5.15 -20.73
N ARG A 310 -11.44 -5.33 -22.05
CA ARG A 310 -12.71 -5.62 -22.72
C ARG A 310 -13.34 -6.90 -22.19
N ASP A 311 -12.56 -7.98 -22.16
CA ASP A 311 -13.05 -9.29 -21.74
C ASP A 311 -13.50 -9.22 -20.26
N LEU A 312 -12.74 -8.52 -19.40
CA LEU A 312 -13.10 -8.30 -17.99
C LEU A 312 -14.41 -7.51 -17.80
N VAL A 313 -14.51 -6.32 -18.41
CA VAL A 313 -15.68 -5.43 -18.25
C VAL A 313 -16.94 -6.07 -18.82
N ARG A 314 -16.83 -6.80 -19.93
CA ARG A 314 -17.98 -7.48 -20.55
C ARG A 314 -18.47 -8.64 -19.69
N GLU A 315 -17.56 -9.45 -19.16
CA GLU A 315 -17.95 -10.56 -18.29
C GLU A 315 -18.63 -10.05 -17.02
N ALA A 316 -18.03 -9.05 -16.35
CA ALA A 316 -18.60 -8.47 -15.14
C ALA A 316 -19.95 -7.80 -15.38
N SER A 317 -20.09 -7.08 -16.49
CA SER A 317 -21.34 -6.38 -16.78
C SER A 317 -22.42 -7.29 -17.32
N LYS A 318 -22.15 -8.52 -17.79
CA LYS A 318 -23.12 -9.36 -18.52
C LYS A 318 -24.50 -9.40 -17.85
N ASP A 319 -24.53 -9.71 -16.56
CA ASP A 319 -25.74 -9.88 -15.75
C ASP A 319 -25.89 -8.83 -14.62
N ASP A 320 -25.04 -7.79 -14.62
CA ASP A 320 -25.07 -6.70 -13.63
C ASP A 320 -25.56 -5.39 -14.27
N GLN A 321 -26.86 -5.13 -14.13
CA GLN A 321 -27.49 -3.93 -14.66
C GLN A 321 -27.03 -2.66 -13.93
N MET A 322 -26.72 -2.75 -12.62
CA MET A 322 -26.29 -1.62 -11.82
C MET A 322 -24.90 -1.16 -12.29
N LEU A 323 -23.97 -2.10 -12.51
CA LEU A 323 -22.67 -1.82 -13.09
C LEU A 323 -22.78 -1.24 -14.51
N LYS A 324 -23.65 -1.78 -15.37
CA LYS A 324 -23.88 -1.21 -16.72
C LYS A 324 -24.30 0.25 -16.66
N GLU A 325 -25.23 0.59 -15.76
CA GLU A 325 -25.74 1.96 -15.61
C GLU A 325 -24.68 2.89 -15.01
N ALA A 326 -23.97 2.43 -13.99
CA ALA A 326 -22.87 3.14 -13.35
C ALA A 326 -21.79 3.56 -14.36
N LEU A 327 -21.35 2.61 -15.20
CA LEU A 327 -20.38 2.88 -16.27
C LEU A 327 -20.94 3.81 -17.35
N ARG A 328 -22.20 3.63 -17.78
CA ARG A 328 -22.81 4.51 -18.79
C ARG A 328 -22.94 5.97 -18.33
N ASN A 329 -23.20 6.17 -17.04
CA ASN A 329 -23.41 7.49 -16.43
C ASN A 329 -22.11 8.10 -15.89
N LEU A 330 -20.98 7.36 -15.88
CA LEU A 330 -19.68 7.85 -15.42
C LEU A 330 -19.20 9.11 -16.19
N PRO A 331 -19.34 9.20 -17.53
CA PRO A 331 -18.98 10.41 -18.27
C PRO A 331 -19.76 11.66 -17.83
N ASP A 332 -20.99 11.51 -17.33
CA ASP A 332 -21.84 12.64 -16.92
C ASP A 332 -21.43 13.18 -15.54
N ARG A 333 -20.67 12.40 -14.77
CA ARG A 333 -20.08 12.77 -13.47
C ARG A 333 -18.61 13.18 -13.57
N THR A 334 -18.04 13.18 -14.77
CA THR A 334 -16.64 13.54 -15.04
C THR A 334 -16.56 14.99 -15.54
N VAL A 335 -15.39 15.62 -15.42
CA VAL A 335 -15.17 16.99 -15.94
C VAL A 335 -15.48 17.08 -17.44
N PRO A 336 -16.10 18.18 -17.92
CA PRO A 336 -16.59 18.29 -19.30
C PRO A 336 -15.54 18.02 -20.38
N GLU A 337 -14.29 18.41 -20.13
CA GLU A 337 -13.15 18.26 -21.04
C GLU A 337 -12.82 16.79 -21.34
N GLU A 338 -13.17 15.90 -20.42
CA GLU A 338 -12.84 14.48 -20.45
C GLU A 338 -14.04 13.57 -20.73
N SER A 339 -15.25 14.11 -20.56
CA SER A 339 -16.51 13.38 -20.65
C SER A 339 -16.65 12.63 -21.97
N GLU A 340 -16.42 13.28 -23.12
CA GLU A 340 -16.61 12.61 -24.42
C GLU A 340 -15.56 11.54 -24.72
N GLN A 341 -14.31 11.76 -24.31
CA GLN A 341 -13.27 10.75 -24.45
C GLN A 341 -13.60 9.52 -23.62
N LEU A 342 -14.08 9.71 -22.39
CA LEU A 342 -14.51 8.63 -21.51
C LEU A 342 -15.74 7.91 -22.09
N ARG A 343 -16.73 8.63 -22.59
CA ARG A 343 -17.93 8.06 -23.22
C ARG A 343 -17.58 7.20 -24.43
N THR A 344 -16.65 7.65 -25.26
CA THR A 344 -16.15 6.90 -26.42
C THR A 344 -15.39 5.64 -25.99
N PHE A 345 -14.52 5.76 -25.00
CA PHE A 345 -13.77 4.63 -24.44
C PHE A 345 -14.69 3.56 -23.84
N ILE A 346 -15.68 3.96 -23.05
CA ILE A 346 -16.67 3.05 -22.44
C ILE A 346 -17.46 2.31 -23.53
N ARG A 347 -17.88 3.03 -24.58
CA ARG A 347 -18.59 2.41 -25.71
C ARG A 347 -17.72 1.36 -26.41
N ASP A 348 -16.44 1.65 -26.61
CA ASP A 348 -15.50 0.73 -27.26
C ASP A 348 -15.31 -0.54 -26.42
N ILE A 349 -15.05 -0.41 -25.11
CA ILE A 349 -14.82 -1.58 -24.26
C ILE A 349 -16.07 -2.45 -24.09
N MET A 350 -17.26 -1.84 -24.08
CA MET A 350 -18.54 -2.54 -23.93
C MET A 350 -19.13 -3.09 -25.24
N SER A 351 -18.66 -2.63 -26.42
CA SER A 351 -19.15 -3.10 -27.72
C SER A 351 -18.90 -4.62 -27.91
N ALA A 352 -19.68 -5.35 -28.71
CA ALA A 352 -19.36 -6.76 -29.01
C ALA A 352 -18.14 -6.86 -29.97
N ARG A 353 -17.34 -7.94 -29.93
CA ARG A 353 -16.31 -8.17 -30.98
C ARG A 353 -17.04 -8.25 -32.33
N GLY A 354 -16.72 -7.35 -33.25
CA GLY A 354 -17.10 -7.47 -34.66
C GLY A 354 -16.36 -8.61 -35.34
#